data_AF-A0A183E6C1-F1
#
_entry.id   AF-A0A183E6C1-F1
#
_cell.length_a   1.000
_cell.length_b   1.000
_cell.length_c   1.000
_cell.angle_alpha   90.00
_cell.angle_beta   90.00
_cell.angle_gamma   90.00
#
_symmetry.space_group_name_H-M   'P 1'
#
loop_
_entity.id
_entity.type
_entity.pdbx_description
1 polymer ?
#
loop_
_entity_poly.entity_id
_entity_poly.type
_entity_poly.pdbx_seq_one_letter_code
_entity_poly.pdbx_strand_id
1 'polypeptide(L)'
;METVPISSDAFLRIYECILECVEDEFGKLRKKLTAADLKRINVIHAILNNRGLRLSRIGEVALSEVVDTLLYEWEESAPPSEAVQQLVSLLSKPAIRNLFSVYDIVSSRTYAPQLPDVPYEVDDDDGIAVKLVRLVKTSEALGATIKCDADGRVFIARVIAGGVADRSGNIQVRVNFYSFQ
;
A
#
# COMPACT_ATOMS: atom_id res chain seq x y z
N MET A 1 11.91 5.01 -12.43
CA MET A 1 11.61 3.60 -12.16
C MET A 1 10.30 3.26 -12.85
N GLU A 2 10.35 2.49 -13.94
CA GLU A 2 9.14 1.92 -14.53
C GLU A 2 8.62 0.86 -13.57
N THR A 3 7.52 1.17 -12.88
CA THR A 3 6.84 0.21 -12.02
C THR A 3 6.25 -0.88 -12.90
N VAL A 4 6.75 -2.11 -12.77
CA VAL A 4 6.17 -3.27 -13.45
C VAL A 4 4.67 -3.33 -13.12
N PRO A 5 3.78 -3.45 -14.11
CA PRO A 5 2.35 -3.53 -13.85
C PRO A 5 2.05 -4.75 -12.98
N ILE A 6 1.43 -4.50 -11.82
CA ILE A 6 1.07 -5.52 -10.84
C ILE A 6 0.07 -6.48 -11.50
N SER A 7 0.23 -7.80 -11.30
CA SER A 7 -0.72 -8.78 -11.81
C SER A 7 -2.11 -8.61 -11.16
N SER A 8 -3.17 -9.03 -11.84
CA SER A 8 -4.54 -8.95 -11.29
C SER A 8 -4.68 -9.73 -9.97
N ASP A 9 -4.01 -10.88 -9.86
CA ASP A 9 -3.99 -11.69 -8.63
C ASP A 9 -3.29 -10.97 -7.47
N ALA A 10 -2.12 -10.37 -7.73
CA ALA A 10 -1.40 -9.60 -6.71
C ALA A 10 -2.21 -8.36 -6.28
N PHE A 11 -2.90 -7.70 -7.20
CA PHE A 11 -3.77 -6.57 -6.89
C PHE A 11 -4.98 -6.98 -6.03
N LEU A 12 -5.60 -8.14 -6.32
CA LEU A 12 -6.69 -8.70 -5.52
C LEU A 12 -6.24 -8.97 -4.08
N ARG A 13 -5.06 -9.58 -3.89
CA ARG A 13 -4.51 -9.84 -2.55
C ARG A 13 -4.26 -8.56 -1.76
N ILE A 14 -3.75 -7.52 -2.41
CA ILE A 14 -3.56 -6.20 -1.78
C ILE A 14 -4.91 -5.61 -1.39
N TYR A 15 -5.91 -5.69 -2.28
CA TYR A 15 -7.24 -5.19 -2.03
C TYR A 15 -7.93 -5.89 -0.84
N GLU A 16 -7.79 -7.22 -0.74
CA GLU A 16 -8.28 -7.99 0.40
C GLU A 16 -7.58 -7.58 1.71
N CYS A 17 -6.27 -7.38 1.69
CA CYS A 17 -5.50 -6.88 2.84
C CYS A 17 -6.00 -5.50 3.31
N ILE A 18 -6.30 -4.60 2.38
CA ILE A 18 -6.88 -3.28 2.71
C ILE A 18 -8.24 -3.44 3.39
N LEU A 19 -9.09 -4.34 2.90
CA LEU A 19 -10.39 -4.60 3.54
C LEU A 19 -10.21 -5.15 4.95
N GLU A 20 -9.27 -6.06 5.17
CA GLU A 20 -8.95 -6.59 6.50
C GLU A 20 -8.49 -5.47 7.46
N CYS A 21 -7.59 -4.57 7.02
CA CYS A 21 -7.15 -3.44 7.85
C CYS A 21 -8.29 -2.47 8.21
N VAL A 22 -9.17 -2.16 7.25
CA VAL A 22 -10.34 -1.29 7.50
C VAL A 22 -11.33 -1.96 8.47
N GLU A 23 -11.45 -3.29 8.42
CA GLU A 23 -12.28 -4.04 9.36
C GLU A 23 -11.75 -3.96 10.80
N ASP A 24 -10.43 -4.08 10.97
CA ASP A 24 -9.76 -3.97 12.27
C ASP A 24 -9.90 -2.57 12.89
N GLU A 25 -9.82 -1.52 12.07
CA GLU A 25 -9.96 -0.13 12.53
C GLU A 25 -11.41 0.27 12.87
N PHE A 26 -12.39 -0.14 12.06
CA PHE A 26 -13.76 0.38 12.14
C PHE A 26 -14.79 -0.61 12.70
N GLY A 27 -14.40 -1.86 12.98
CA GLY A 27 -15.21 -2.84 13.67
C GLY A 27 -16.52 -3.19 12.95
N LYS A 28 -16.45 -4.20 12.08
CA LYS A 28 -17.52 -4.89 11.30
C LYS A 28 -17.58 -4.47 9.82
N LEU A 29 -17.21 -5.41 8.94
CA LEU A 29 -18.03 -5.91 7.82
C LEU A 29 -17.26 -6.97 7.03
N ARG A 30 -17.14 -8.18 7.57
CA ARG A 30 -16.58 -9.33 6.83
C ARG A 30 -17.54 -9.77 5.73
N LYS A 31 -17.64 -8.98 4.66
CA LYS A 31 -18.37 -9.32 3.44
C LYS A 31 -17.41 -10.04 2.53
N LYS A 32 -17.63 -11.35 2.33
CA LYS A 32 -16.95 -12.09 1.28
C LYS A 32 -17.20 -11.39 -0.06
N LEU A 33 -16.13 -11.11 -0.79
CA LEU A 33 -16.21 -10.54 -2.13
C LEU A 33 -17.06 -11.46 -3.01
N THR A 34 -18.10 -10.90 -3.60
CA THR A 34 -18.93 -11.63 -4.55
C THR A 34 -18.25 -11.67 -5.92
N ALA A 35 -18.72 -12.54 -6.82
CA ALA A 35 -18.25 -12.55 -8.21
C ALA A 35 -18.44 -11.19 -8.92
N ALA A 36 -19.46 -10.41 -8.51
CA ALA A 36 -19.68 -9.06 -9.02
C ALA A 36 -18.61 -8.08 -8.51
N ASP A 37 -18.16 -8.22 -7.27
CA ASP A 37 -17.14 -7.36 -6.68
C ASP A 37 -15.77 -7.63 -7.30
N LEU A 38 -15.42 -8.90 -7.52
CA LEU A 38 -14.22 -9.29 -8.27
C LEU A 38 -14.19 -8.66 -9.66
N LYS A 39 -15.34 -8.61 -10.35
CA LYS A 39 -15.45 -7.96 -11.65
C LYS A 39 -15.19 -6.45 -11.55
N ARG A 40 -15.69 -5.77 -10.51
CA ARG A 40 -15.43 -4.35 -10.27
C ARG A 40 -13.96 -4.08 -9.94
N ILE A 41 -13.36 -4.92 -9.09
CA ILE A 41 -11.95 -4.79 -8.70
C ILE A 41 -11.04 -4.93 -9.92
N ASN A 42 -11.35 -5.87 -10.83
CA ASN A 42 -10.61 -6.01 -12.08
C ASN A 42 -10.76 -4.80 -13.02
N VAL A 43 -11.93 -4.14 -13.03
CA VAL A 43 -12.11 -2.87 -13.76
C VAL A 43 -11.24 -1.77 -13.14
N ILE A 44 -11.18 -1.68 -11.80
CA ILE A 44 -10.33 -0.72 -11.09
C ILE A 44 -8.85 -0.98 -11.44
N HIS A 45 -8.40 -2.24 -11.37
CA HIS A 45 -7.04 -2.65 -11.75
C HIS A 45 -6.70 -2.25 -13.18
N ALA A 46 -7.60 -2.52 -14.13
CA ALA A 46 -7.41 -2.14 -15.53
C ALA A 46 -7.35 -0.62 -15.73
N ILE A 47 -8.15 0.17 -15.01
CA ILE A 47 -8.11 1.63 -15.07
C ILE A 47 -6.79 2.16 -14.50
N LEU A 48 -6.36 1.64 -13.35
CA LEU A 48 -5.12 2.04 -12.71
C LEU A 48 -3.89 1.70 -13.57
N ASN A 49 -3.84 0.52 -14.18
CA ASN A 49 -2.74 0.12 -15.06
C ASN A 49 -2.71 0.88 -16.39
N ASN A 50 -3.88 1.13 -17.01
CA ASN A 50 -3.92 1.73 -18.34
C ASN A 50 -3.85 3.26 -18.32
N ARG A 51 -4.41 3.91 -17.30
CA ARG A 51 -4.53 5.38 -17.24
C ARG A 51 -3.68 6.01 -16.13
N GLY A 52 -3.36 5.24 -15.09
CA GLY A 52 -2.89 5.80 -13.82
C GLY A 52 -3.93 6.73 -13.18
N LEU A 53 -3.66 7.20 -11.97
CA LEU A 53 -4.37 8.33 -11.37
C LEU A 53 -3.77 9.63 -11.93
N ARG A 54 -3.93 9.86 -13.24
CA ARG A 54 -3.62 11.16 -13.87
C ARG A 54 -4.83 12.08 -13.70
N LEU A 55 -5.03 12.52 -12.46
CA LEU A 55 -5.93 13.61 -12.17
C LEU A 55 -5.12 14.89 -12.26
N SER A 56 -5.29 15.60 -13.37
CA SER A 56 -4.73 16.94 -13.51
C SER A 56 -5.48 17.86 -12.55
N ARG A 57 -4.76 18.51 -11.64
CA ARG A 57 -5.33 19.59 -10.84
C ARG A 57 -5.79 20.70 -11.79
N ILE A 58 -7.03 21.15 -11.63
CA ILE A 58 -7.55 22.32 -12.34
C ILE A 58 -7.06 23.54 -11.57
N GLY A 59 -6.05 24.22 -12.13
CA GLY A 59 -5.46 25.41 -11.51
C GLY A 59 -4.44 25.11 -10.41
N GLU A 60 -3.82 26.17 -9.90
CA GLU A 60 -2.79 26.10 -8.85
C GLU A 60 -3.37 26.11 -7.43
N VAL A 61 -4.59 26.64 -7.28
CA VAL A 61 -5.29 26.83 -6.00
C VAL A 61 -6.25 25.66 -5.73
N ALA A 62 -6.52 25.37 -4.46
CA ALA A 62 -7.53 24.37 -4.10
C ALA A 62 -8.92 24.82 -4.56
N LEU A 63 -9.71 23.92 -5.14
CA LEU A 63 -11.04 24.25 -5.64
C LEU A 63 -11.98 24.64 -4.49
N SER A 64 -11.82 24.02 -3.32
CA SER A 64 -12.52 24.43 -2.10
C SER A 64 -12.21 25.87 -1.70
N GLU A 65 -10.95 26.29 -1.78
CA GLU A 65 -10.53 27.66 -1.49
C GLU A 65 -11.11 28.65 -2.49
N VAL A 66 -11.08 28.34 -3.79
CA VAL A 66 -11.72 29.17 -4.84
C VAL A 66 -13.21 29.36 -4.57
N VAL A 67 -13.91 28.28 -4.19
CA VAL A 67 -15.35 28.34 -3.86
C VAL A 67 -15.59 29.19 -2.63
N ASP A 68 -14.77 29.08 -1.59
CA ASP A 68 -14.90 29.88 -0.37
C ASP A 68 -14.60 31.36 -0.62
N THR A 69 -13.58 31.68 -1.43
CA THR A 69 -13.31 33.07 -1.87
C THR A 69 -14.50 33.64 -2.63
N LEU A 70 -15.08 32.88 -3.57
CA LEU A 70 -16.23 33.32 -4.36
C LEU A 70 -17.46 33.57 -3.47
N LEU A 71 -17.70 32.72 -2.47
CA LEU A 71 -18.81 32.89 -1.52
C LEU A 71 -18.60 34.12 -0.63
N TYR A 72 -17.37 34.41 -0.22
CA TYR A 72 -17.02 35.58 0.57
C TYR A 72 -17.18 36.89 -0.24
N GLU A 73 -16.59 36.98 -1.43
CA GLU A 73 -16.68 38.16 -2.31
C GLU A 73 -18.13 38.47 -2.71
N TRP A 74 -18.93 37.43 -2.85
CA TRP A 74 -20.36 37.54 -3.12
C TRP A 74 -21.13 38.21 -1.98
N GLU A 75 -20.83 37.88 -0.73
CA GLU A 75 -21.53 38.40 0.43
C GLU A 75 -21.33 39.92 0.60
N GLU A 76 -20.22 40.44 0.06
CA GLU A 76 -19.90 41.88 0.03
C GLU A 76 -20.50 42.64 -1.19
N SER A 77 -21.15 41.94 -2.14
CA SER A 77 -21.62 42.52 -3.41
C SER A 77 -23.13 42.86 -3.45
N ALA A 78 -23.50 43.86 -4.26
CA ALA A 78 -24.85 44.45 -4.41
C ALA A 78 -25.94 43.43 -4.85
N PRO A 79 -27.27 43.75 -4.78
CA PRO A 79 -28.32 42.75 -4.78
C PRO A 79 -28.29 41.90 -6.06
N PRO A 80 -28.02 40.60 -5.94
CA PRO A 80 -27.61 39.82 -7.08
C PRO A 80 -28.77 39.13 -7.78
N SER A 81 -28.57 38.79 -9.06
CA SER A 81 -29.57 38.09 -9.85
C SER A 81 -29.94 36.74 -9.23
N GLU A 82 -31.17 36.30 -9.46
CA GLU A 82 -31.72 35.05 -8.93
C GLU A 82 -30.85 33.82 -9.31
N ALA A 83 -30.24 33.83 -10.50
CA ALA A 83 -29.33 32.79 -10.95
C ALA A 83 -28.09 32.67 -10.05
N VAL A 84 -27.52 33.79 -9.61
CA VAL A 84 -26.32 33.73 -8.76
C VAL A 84 -26.69 33.34 -7.32
N GLN A 85 -27.88 33.72 -6.83
CA GLN A 85 -28.40 33.24 -5.54
C GLN A 85 -28.57 31.71 -5.55
N GLN A 86 -29.08 31.14 -6.65
CA GLN A 86 -29.20 29.69 -6.83
C GLN A 86 -27.83 29.00 -6.85
N LEU A 87 -26.84 29.60 -7.51
CA LEU A 87 -25.47 29.09 -7.56
C LEU A 87 -24.84 29.08 -6.15
N VAL A 88 -24.95 30.18 -5.42
CA VAL A 88 -24.45 30.29 -4.03
C VAL A 88 -25.12 29.25 -3.12
N SER A 89 -26.43 29.08 -3.24
CA SER A 89 -27.16 28.06 -2.49
C SER A 89 -26.65 26.65 -2.80
N LEU A 90 -26.35 26.36 -4.07
CA LEU A 90 -25.81 25.07 -4.50
C LEU A 90 -24.39 24.84 -3.96
N LEU A 91 -23.49 25.81 -4.12
CA LEU A 91 -22.10 25.75 -3.66
C LEU A 91 -22.00 25.64 -2.12
N SER A 92 -22.97 26.19 -1.40
CA SER A 92 -23.05 26.11 0.06
C SER A 92 -23.53 24.74 0.57
N LYS A 93 -24.05 23.85 -0.29
CA LYS A 93 -24.54 22.53 0.16
C LYS A 93 -23.38 21.66 0.66
N PRO A 94 -23.50 21.00 1.82
CA PRO A 94 -22.44 20.16 2.37
C PRO A 94 -21.94 19.08 1.40
N ALA A 95 -22.84 18.48 0.62
CA ALA A 95 -22.48 17.45 -0.36
C ALA A 95 -21.56 18.00 -1.47
N ILE A 96 -21.79 19.23 -1.91
CA ILE A 96 -21.01 19.89 -2.96
C ILE A 96 -19.65 20.33 -2.41
N ARG A 97 -19.63 20.92 -1.20
CA ARG A 97 -18.38 21.26 -0.50
C ARG A 97 -17.51 20.03 -0.27
N ASN A 98 -18.10 18.91 0.16
CA ASN A 98 -17.39 17.65 0.35
C ASN A 98 -16.84 17.11 -0.97
N LEU A 99 -17.58 17.24 -2.08
CA LEU A 99 -17.10 16.83 -3.40
C LEU A 99 -15.85 17.62 -3.81
N PHE A 100 -15.82 18.93 -3.58
CA PHE A 100 -14.64 19.75 -3.86
C PHE A 100 -13.46 19.43 -2.95
N SER A 101 -13.70 19.19 -1.65
CA SER A 101 -12.67 18.73 -0.73
C SER A 101 -12.06 17.38 -1.16
N VAL A 102 -12.89 16.42 -1.57
CA VAL A 102 -12.43 15.13 -2.11
C VAL A 102 -11.63 15.34 -3.40
N TYR A 103 -12.10 16.23 -4.29
CA TYR A 103 -11.35 16.58 -5.50
C TYR A 103 -9.95 17.13 -5.18
N ASP A 104 -9.84 18.03 -4.21
CA ASP A 104 -8.56 18.61 -3.79
C ASP A 104 -7.63 17.53 -3.23
N ILE A 105 -8.12 16.67 -2.33
CA ILE A 105 -7.33 15.57 -1.74
C ILE A 105 -6.79 14.62 -2.83
N VAL A 106 -7.66 14.21 -3.76
CA VAL A 106 -7.28 13.21 -4.77
C VAL A 106 -6.38 13.83 -5.86
N SER A 107 -6.61 15.08 -6.26
CA SER A 107 -5.77 15.76 -7.26
C SER A 107 -4.40 16.16 -6.73
N SER A 108 -4.31 16.55 -5.46
CA SER A 108 -3.05 16.86 -4.77
C SER A 108 -2.36 15.64 -4.15
N ARG A 109 -3.01 14.46 -4.17
CA ARG A 109 -2.53 13.21 -3.57
C ARG A 109 -2.23 13.31 -2.07
N THR A 110 -2.96 14.17 -1.37
CA THR A 110 -2.82 14.45 0.07
C THR A 110 -3.77 13.59 0.90
N TYR A 111 -3.70 12.27 0.69
CA TYR A 111 -4.56 11.31 1.38
C TYR A 111 -4.26 11.27 2.88
N ALA A 112 -5.31 11.12 3.71
CA ALA A 112 -5.20 11.01 5.16
C ALA A 112 -5.88 9.71 5.65
N PRO A 113 -5.31 9.02 6.66
CA PRO A 113 -4.02 9.28 7.30
C PRO A 113 -2.84 9.09 6.34
N GLN A 114 -1.75 9.84 6.56
CA GLN A 114 -0.52 9.63 5.77
C GLN A 114 0.02 8.24 6.07
N LEU A 115 0.41 7.52 5.02
CA LEU A 115 1.09 6.24 5.20
C LEU A 115 2.40 6.48 5.97
N PRO A 116 2.74 5.63 6.95
CA PRO A 116 4.06 5.68 7.56
C PRO A 116 5.12 5.52 6.46
N ASP A 117 6.23 6.23 6.61
CA ASP A 117 7.35 6.09 5.70
C ASP A 117 7.76 4.62 5.63
N VAL A 118 8.04 4.13 4.42
CA VAL A 118 8.56 2.78 4.24
C VAL A 118 9.86 2.70 5.06
N PRO A 119 9.96 1.78 6.05
CA PRO A 119 11.15 1.69 6.88
C PRO A 119 12.38 1.53 5.97
N TYR A 120 13.32 2.47 6.05
CA TYR A 120 14.47 2.47 5.15
C TYR A 120 15.55 1.48 5.56
N GLU A 121 15.51 0.99 6.79
CA GLU A 121 16.31 -0.14 7.24
C GLU A 121 15.39 -1.05 8.07
N VAL A 122 15.60 -2.36 7.96
CA VAL A 122 15.15 -3.30 8.98
C VAL A 122 15.90 -2.91 10.24
N ASP A 123 15.27 -2.09 11.09
CA ASP A 123 15.81 -1.79 12.41
C ASP A 123 16.08 -3.13 13.10
N ASP A 124 17.33 -3.32 13.54
CA ASP A 124 17.80 -4.46 14.32
C ASP A 124 17.00 -4.65 15.64
N ASP A 125 16.08 -3.74 15.96
CA ASP A 125 15.31 -3.67 17.20
C ASP A 125 14.07 -4.59 17.23
N ASP A 126 13.61 -5.11 16.08
CA ASP A 126 12.58 -6.18 16.04
C ASP A 126 13.18 -7.60 16.19
N GLY A 127 14.49 -7.72 16.41
CA GLY A 127 15.16 -8.97 16.76
C GLY A 127 15.22 -10.04 15.65
N ILE A 128 14.85 -9.70 14.41
CA ILE A 128 14.94 -10.61 13.25
C ILE A 128 16.15 -10.23 12.40
N ALA A 129 17.34 -10.62 12.85
CA ALA A 129 18.57 -10.48 12.07
C ALA A 129 18.55 -11.45 10.87
N VAL A 130 18.35 -10.93 9.66
CA VAL A 130 18.43 -11.73 8.42
C VAL A 130 19.87 -11.74 7.92
N LYS A 131 20.51 -12.91 7.90
CA LYS A 131 21.86 -13.10 7.34
C LYS A 131 21.80 -13.76 5.97
N LEU A 132 22.31 -13.08 4.95
CA LEU A 132 22.46 -13.65 3.62
C LEU A 132 23.72 -14.54 3.57
N VAL A 133 23.53 -15.84 3.36
CA VAL A 133 24.63 -16.82 3.29
C VAL A 133 24.65 -17.47 1.90
N ARG A 134 25.81 -17.43 1.24
CA ARG A 134 26.03 -18.12 -0.04
C ARG A 134 26.59 -19.52 0.21
N LEU A 135 25.90 -20.54 -0.28
CA LEU A 135 26.47 -21.89 -0.35
C LEU A 135 27.42 -21.97 -1.55
N VAL A 136 28.69 -22.22 -1.28
CA VAL A 136 29.71 -22.49 -2.29
C VAL A 136 30.07 -23.96 -2.20
N LYS A 137 30.02 -24.68 -3.33
CA LYS A 137 30.39 -26.10 -3.38
C LYS A 137 31.91 -26.22 -3.22
N THR A 138 32.34 -26.77 -2.09
CA THR A 138 33.75 -27.08 -1.80
C THR A 138 33.96 -28.60 -1.79
N SER A 139 35.21 -29.06 -1.61
CA SER A 139 35.56 -30.48 -1.48
C SER A 139 35.26 -31.07 -0.09
N GLU A 140 35.06 -30.23 0.93
CA GLU A 140 34.67 -30.62 2.28
C GLU A 140 33.15 -30.57 2.42
N ALA A 141 32.56 -31.49 3.20
CA ALA A 141 31.13 -31.43 3.50
C ALA A 141 30.81 -30.21 4.38
N LEU A 142 29.65 -29.59 4.17
CA LEU A 142 29.19 -28.44 4.96
C LEU A 142 29.11 -28.74 6.47
N GLY A 143 28.91 -30.00 6.86
CA GLY A 143 28.79 -30.37 8.26
C GLY A 143 27.46 -29.93 8.89
N ALA A 144 26.39 -29.82 8.10
CA ALA A 144 25.04 -29.55 8.58
C ALA A 144 24.02 -30.48 7.89
N THR A 145 23.01 -30.92 8.63
CA THR A 145 21.86 -31.68 8.09
C THR A 145 20.74 -30.71 7.79
N ILE A 146 20.37 -30.59 6.51
CA ILE A 146 19.37 -29.66 6.01
C ILE A 146 18.09 -30.43 5.67
N LYS A 147 16.94 -29.91 6.11
CA LYS A 147 15.61 -30.41 5.74
C LYS A 147 14.89 -29.31 4.97
N CYS A 148 14.36 -29.65 3.79
CA CYS A 148 13.46 -28.78 3.05
C CYS A 148 12.02 -29.22 3.30
N ASP A 149 11.14 -28.27 3.55
CA ASP A 149 9.71 -28.50 3.68
C ASP A 149 8.98 -28.30 2.35
N ALA A 150 7.74 -28.78 2.26
CA ALA A 150 6.93 -28.70 1.04
C ALA A 150 6.71 -27.24 0.57
N ASP A 151 6.70 -26.29 1.51
CA ASP A 151 6.53 -24.85 1.25
C ASP A 151 7.84 -24.13 0.84
N GLY A 152 8.92 -24.87 0.56
CA GLY A 152 10.21 -24.30 0.14
C GLY A 152 11.06 -23.70 1.28
N ARG A 153 10.61 -23.84 2.54
CA ARG A 153 11.39 -23.45 3.73
C ARG A 153 12.50 -24.44 3.99
N VAL A 154 13.67 -23.94 4.34
CA VAL A 154 14.87 -24.75 4.58
C VAL A 154 15.27 -24.64 6.04
N PHE A 155 15.40 -25.78 6.71
CA PHE A 155 15.69 -25.87 8.14
C PHE A 155 16.97 -26.65 8.39
N ILE A 156 17.69 -26.28 9.44
CA ILE A 156 18.88 -27.00 9.89
C ILE A 156 18.53 -27.86 11.08
N ALA A 157 18.49 -29.17 10.84
CA ALA A 157 18.19 -30.17 11.86
C ALA A 157 19.37 -30.42 12.79
N ARG A 158 20.61 -30.32 12.26
CA ARG A 158 21.84 -30.57 13.03
C ARG A 158 23.02 -29.80 12.43
N VAL A 159 23.91 -29.34 13.29
CA VAL A 159 25.25 -28.86 12.93
C VAL A 159 26.29 -29.78 13.58
N ILE A 160 27.31 -30.19 12.82
CA ILE A 160 28.41 -31.02 13.29
C ILE A 160 29.47 -30.12 13.90
N ALA A 161 29.79 -30.34 15.18
CA ALA A 161 30.82 -29.59 15.89
C ALA A 161 32.17 -29.69 15.15
N GLY A 162 32.82 -28.55 14.95
CA GLY A 162 34.07 -28.44 14.21
C GLY A 162 33.95 -28.58 12.69
N GLY A 163 32.75 -28.76 12.12
CA GLY A 163 32.50 -28.78 10.67
C GLY A 163 32.44 -27.38 10.05
N VAL A 164 32.40 -27.29 8.71
CA VAL A 164 32.41 -25.99 7.98
C VAL A 164 31.31 -25.04 8.47
N ALA A 165 30.08 -25.54 8.65
CA ALA A 165 28.95 -24.76 9.15
C ALA A 165 29.18 -24.22 10.56
N ASP A 166 29.69 -25.05 11.48
CA ASP A 166 29.98 -24.66 12.87
C ASP A 166 31.08 -23.59 12.93
N ARG A 167 32.18 -23.83 12.20
CA ARG A 167 33.31 -22.88 12.10
C ARG A 167 32.92 -21.56 11.44
N SER A 168 31.87 -21.53 10.62
CA SER A 168 31.42 -20.32 9.93
C SER A 168 30.72 -19.32 10.87
N GLY A 169 30.18 -19.77 12.00
CA GLY A 169 29.40 -18.93 12.93
C GLY A 169 28.09 -18.36 12.36
N ASN A 170 27.79 -18.59 11.09
CA ASN A 170 26.63 -18.06 10.38
C ASN A 170 25.45 -19.05 10.33
N ILE A 171 25.69 -20.30 10.73
CA ILE A 171 24.77 -21.41 10.59
C ILE A 171 24.58 -22.05 11.96
N GLN A 172 23.37 -21.96 12.52
CA GLN A 172 23.02 -22.52 13.83
C GLN A 172 21.72 -23.34 13.76
N VAL A 173 21.55 -24.25 14.71
CA VAL A 173 20.30 -25.01 14.87
C VAL A 173 19.18 -24.03 15.25
N ARG A 174 18.01 -24.14 14.63
CA ARG A 174 16.82 -23.24 14.74
C ARG A 174 16.81 -21.99 13.86
N VAL A 175 17.77 -21.81 12.94
CA VAL A 175 17.70 -20.76 11.92
C VAL A 175 16.82 -21.23 10.75
N ASN A 176 15.87 -20.38 10.35
CA ASN A 176 15.04 -20.59 9.16
C ASN A 176 15.73 -19.96 7.95
N PHE A 177 15.96 -20.76 6.91
CA PHE A 177 16.52 -20.30 5.64
C PHE A 177 15.42 -20.25 4.59
N TYR A 178 15.44 -19.18 3.79
CA TYR A 178 14.62 -19.05 2.59
C TYR A 178 15.53 -19.21 1.38
N SER A 179 15.15 -20.11 0.48
CA SER A 179 15.83 -20.26 -0.81
C SER A 179 15.29 -19.21 -1.78
N PHE A 180 16.17 -18.39 -2.31
CA PHE A 180 15.86 -17.51 -3.44
C PHE A 180 16.52 -18.12 -4.69
N GLN A 181 15.72 -18.43 -5.71
CA GLN A 181 16.19 -18.91 -7.02
C GLN A 181 16.60 -17.75 -7.92
#